data_AF-A0A6M8NMM4-F1
#
_entry.id   AF-A0A6M8NMM4-F1
#
_cell.length_a   1.000
_cell.length_b   1.000
_cell.length_c   1.000
_cell.angle_alpha   90.00
_cell.angle_beta   90.00
_cell.angle_gamma   90.00
#
_symmetry.space_group_name_H-M   'P 1'
#
loop_
_entity.id
_entity.type
_entity.pdbx_description
1 polymer ?
#
loop_
_entity_poly.entity_id
_entity_poly.type
_entity_poly.pdbx_seq_one_letter_code
_entity_poly.pdbx_strand_id
1 'polypeptide(L)'
;MQTFTNSKGFKIIKTSRLEITAIGGFGICDSCSKTSSAGYLIPALGSYWYCEECYQEWLKTCKYYEEDREFETNKYLYFLKLLDIQMRFAKDFTK
;
A
#
# COMPACT_ATOMS: atom_id res chain seq x y z
N MET A 1 9.90 1.59 3.03
CA MET A 1 8.63 0.83 2.95
C MET A 1 8.87 -0.55 3.53
N GLN A 2 7.82 -1.22 4.02
CA GLN A 2 7.89 -2.62 4.47
C GLN A 2 6.84 -3.44 3.72
N THR A 3 7.22 -4.61 3.22
CA THR A 3 6.31 -5.52 2.51
C THR A 3 6.13 -6.81 3.30
N PHE A 4 4.93 -7.37 3.32
CA PHE A 4 4.66 -8.65 3.98
C PHE A 4 3.40 -9.31 3.39
N THR A 5 3.29 -10.62 3.58
CA THR A 5 2.04 -11.35 3.36
C THR A 5 1.28 -11.41 4.68
N ASN A 6 0.03 -10.97 4.71
CA ASN A 6 -0.77 -10.98 5.94
C ASN A 6 -1.33 -12.38 6.26
N SER A 7 -2.01 -12.51 7.41
CA SER A 7 -2.59 -13.78 7.88
C SER A 7 -3.67 -14.37 6.97
N LYS A 8 -4.19 -13.61 6.01
CA LYS A 8 -5.19 -14.04 5.02
C LYS A 8 -4.57 -14.39 3.66
N GLY A 9 -3.25 -14.22 3.49
CA GLY A 9 -2.54 -14.53 2.24
C GLY A 9 -2.35 -13.34 1.29
N PHE A 10 -2.81 -12.14 1.64
CA PHE A 10 -2.66 -10.96 0.78
C PHE A 10 -1.27 -10.34 0.88
N LYS A 11 -0.75 -9.84 -0.24
CA LYS A 11 0.50 -9.07 -0.33
C LYS A 11 0.24 -7.62 0.06
N ILE A 12 0.90 -7.13 1.10
CA ILE A 12 0.66 -5.81 1.66
C ILE A 12 1.95 -4.98 1.62
N ILE A 13 1.81 -3.68 1.34
CA ILE A 13 2.90 -2.71 1.39
C ILE A 13 2.55 -1.64 2.43
N LYS A 14 3.29 -1.64 3.54
CA LYS A 14 3.21 -0.59 4.56
C LYS A 14 4.08 0.59 4.13
N THR A 15 3.48 1.78 4.11
CA THR A 15 4.12 3.03 3.72
C THR A 15 3.93 4.10 4.78
N SER A 16 4.89 5.00 4.88
CA SER A 16 4.73 6.29 5.54
C SER A 16 3.91 7.25 4.67
N ARG A 17 3.48 8.37 5.26
CA ARG A 17 2.85 9.47 4.54
C ARG A 17 3.75 10.02 3.44
N LEU A 18 5.06 10.18 3.72
CA LEU A 18 6.01 10.72 2.74
C LEU A 18 6.12 9.81 1.51
N GLU A 19 6.22 8.49 1.73
CA GLU A 19 6.30 7.51 0.65
C GLU A 19 5.05 7.49 -0.22
N ILE A 20 3.85 7.53 0.37
CA ILE A 20 2.61 7.55 -0.43
C ILE A 20 2.43 8.86 -1.18
N THR A 21 2.83 10.00 -0.58
CA THR A 21 2.80 11.29 -1.26
C THR A 21 3.78 11.39 -2.42
N ALA A 22 4.95 10.73 -2.31
CA ALA A 22 5.93 10.71 -3.38
C ALA A 22 5.44 9.98 -4.64
N ILE A 23 4.46 9.08 -4.51
CA ILE A 23 3.85 8.37 -5.63
C ILE A 23 2.45 8.89 -5.99
N GLY A 24 2.11 10.11 -5.55
CA GLY A 24 0.88 10.81 -5.95
C GLY A 24 -0.33 10.66 -5.02
N GLY A 25 -0.19 9.96 -3.89
CA GLY A 25 -1.22 9.94 -2.86
C GLY A 25 -1.22 11.19 -1.98
N PHE A 26 -2.21 11.32 -1.10
CA PHE A 26 -2.34 12.49 -0.21
C PHE A 26 -2.14 12.18 1.29
N GLY A 27 -1.86 10.92 1.64
CA GLY A 27 -1.81 10.50 3.05
C GLY A 27 -3.17 10.56 3.76
N ILE A 28 -4.25 10.44 2.98
CA ILE A 28 -5.64 10.37 3.42
C ILE A 28 -6.10 8.93 3.21
N CYS A 29 -6.73 8.35 4.23
CA CYS A 29 -7.26 7.00 4.14
C CYS A 29 -8.47 6.93 3.21
N ASP A 30 -8.45 6.00 2.24
CA ASP A 30 -9.54 5.84 1.27
C ASP A 30 -10.84 5.26 1.86
N SER A 31 -10.81 4.75 3.10
CA SER A 31 -11.98 4.20 3.79
C SER A 31 -12.65 5.21 4.73
N CYS A 32 -11.88 5.92 5.57
CA CYS A 32 -12.45 6.82 6.58
C CYS A 32 -12.20 8.31 6.31
N SER A 33 -11.49 8.66 5.23
CA SER A 33 -11.16 10.03 4.83
C SER A 33 -10.34 10.85 5.85
N LYS A 34 -9.79 10.20 6.88
CA LYS A 34 -8.88 10.84 7.84
C LYS A 34 -7.44 10.79 7.34
N THR A 35 -6.65 11.77 7.76
CA THR A 35 -5.20 11.75 7.49
C THR A 35 -4.50 10.75 8.41
N SER A 36 -3.39 10.18 7.92
CA SER A 36 -2.53 9.32 8.73
C SER A 36 -1.05 9.51 8.39
N SER A 37 -0.18 9.29 9.37
CA SER A 37 1.28 9.32 9.18
C SER A 37 1.82 8.05 8.53
N ALA A 38 1.06 6.96 8.56
CA ALA A 38 1.39 5.69 7.94
C ALA A 38 0.11 4.94 7.52
N GLY A 39 0.26 3.98 6.61
CA GLY A 39 -0.85 3.19 6.14
C GLY A 39 -0.42 2.04 5.25
N TYR A 40 -1.41 1.39 4.66
CA TYR A 40 -1.29 0.11 3.99
C TYR A 40 -1.87 0.22 2.59
N LEU A 41 -1.02 0.09 1.58
CA LEU A 41 -1.49 -0.23 0.24
C LEU A 41 -1.95 -1.68 0.22
N ILE A 42 -3.16 -1.88 -0.29
CA ILE A 42 -3.80 -3.19 -0.40
C ILE A 42 -4.00 -3.48 -1.90
N PRO A 43 -3.01 -4.09 -2.59
CA PRO A 43 -3.07 -4.39 -4.02
C PRO A 43 -4.32 -5.15 -4.48
N ALA A 44 -4.87 -6.02 -3.63
CA ALA A 44 -6.12 -6.73 -3.91
C ALA A 44 -7.34 -5.78 -4.02
N LEU A 45 -7.27 -4.59 -3.44
CA LEU A 45 -8.26 -3.51 -3.59
C LEU A 45 -7.85 -2.49 -4.67
N GLY A 46 -6.87 -2.82 -5.51
CA GLY A 46 -6.36 -1.91 -6.52
C GLY A 46 -5.42 -0.87 -5.91
N SER A 47 -5.85 0.39 -5.82
CA SER A 47 -5.01 1.53 -5.40
C SER A 47 -5.29 2.04 -3.98
N TYR A 48 -6.07 1.31 -3.19
CA TYR A 48 -6.54 1.79 -1.91
C TYR A 48 -5.41 1.81 -0.87
N TRP A 49 -5.34 2.90 -0.13
CA TRP A 49 -4.44 3.13 0.97
C TRP A 49 -5.23 3.34 2.27
N TYR A 50 -5.11 2.38 3.19
CA TYR A 50 -5.84 2.41 4.46
C TYR A 50 -4.93 2.83 5.62
N CYS A 51 -5.46 3.64 6.55
CA CYS A 51 -4.83 3.82 7.85
C CYS A 51 -4.84 2.49 8.64
N GLU A 52 -4.11 2.44 9.75
CA GLU A 52 -4.01 1.22 10.57
C GLU A 52 -5.38 0.66 10.97
N GLU A 53 -6.26 1.51 11.49
CA GLU A 53 -7.57 1.10 11.97
C GLU A 53 -8.41 0.49 10.86
N CYS A 54 -8.49 1.16 9.70
CA CYS A 54 -9.24 0.66 8.54
C CYS A 54 -8.62 -0.61 7.95
N TYR A 55 -7.29 -0.75 7.97
CA TYR A 55 -6.61 -1.96 7.54
C TYR A 55 -6.96 -3.15 8.45
N GLN A 56 -6.96 -2.96 9.77
CA GLN A 56 -7.32 -4.01 10.72
C GLN A 56 -8.79 -4.42 10.59
N GLU A 57 -9.71 -3.46 10.40
CA GLU A 57 -11.13 -3.78 10.15
C GLU A 57 -11.33 -4.54 8.84
N TRP A 58 -10.62 -4.16 7.77
CA TRP A 58 -10.62 -4.91 6.52
C TRP A 58 -10.07 -6.34 6.72
N LEU A 59 -8.98 -6.50 7.48
CA LEU A 59 -8.36 -7.80 7.72
C LEU A 59 -9.29 -8.79 8.43
N LYS A 60 -10.17 -8.30 9.31
CA LYS A 60 -11.18 -9.12 10.01
C LYS A 60 -12.20 -9.75 9.06
N THR A 61 -12.60 -9.02 8.02
CA THR A 61 -13.75 -9.39 7.17
C THR A 61 -13.36 -9.86 5.77
N CYS A 62 -12.15 -9.55 5.30
CA CYS A 62 -11.70 -9.93 3.96
C CYS A 62 -11.57 -11.45 3.77
N LYS A 63 -11.81 -11.87 2.54
CA LYS A 63 -11.65 -13.25 2.08
C LYS A 63 -10.74 -13.26 0.86
N TYR A 64 -9.73 -14.13 0.90
CA TYR A 64 -8.83 -14.34 -0.22
C TYR A 64 -9.51 -15.22 -1.27
N TYR A 65 -9.44 -14.77 -2.52
CA TYR A 65 -9.95 -15.46 -3.69
C TYR A 65 -8.77 -15.75 -4.61
N GLU A 66 -8.64 -17.01 -5.01
CA GLU A 66 -7.49 -17.48 -5.80
C GLU A 66 -7.50 -16.85 -7.19
N GLU A 67 -8.68 -16.62 -7.73
CA GLU A 67 -8.92 -15.96 -9.01
C GLU A 67 -8.38 -14.51 -9.06
N ASP A 68 -8.30 -13.82 -7.92
CA ASP A 68 -7.81 -12.44 -7.84
C ASP A 68 -6.29 -12.35 -7.70
N ARG A 69 -5.59 -13.49 -7.56
CA ARG A 69 -4.14 -13.55 -7.32
C ARG A 69 -3.33 -12.82 -8.38
N GLU A 70 -3.68 -12.97 -9.65
CA GLU A 70 -2.94 -12.36 -10.76
C GLU A 70 -3.09 -10.82 -10.72
N PHE A 71 -4.32 -10.34 -10.54
CA PHE A 71 -4.61 -8.91 -10.40
C PHE A 71 -3.84 -8.31 -9.22
N GLU A 72 -3.92 -8.94 -8.03
CA GLU A 72 -3.19 -8.53 -6.84
C GLU A 72 -1.68 -8.45 -7.13
N THR A 73 -1.12 -9.49 -7.75
CA THR A 73 0.32 -9.58 -8.04
C THR A 73 0.78 -8.48 -8.99
N ASN A 74 0.01 -8.22 -10.05
CA ASN A 74 0.30 -7.15 -10.99
C ASN A 74 0.25 -5.76 -10.33
N LYS A 75 -0.74 -5.51 -9.46
CA LYS A 75 -0.83 -4.26 -8.70
C LYS A 75 0.29 -4.13 -7.67
N TYR A 76 0.65 -5.21 -7.00
CA TYR A 76 1.76 -5.24 -6.04
C TYR A 76 3.07 -4.86 -6.72
N LEU A 77 3.42 -5.51 -7.84
CA LEU A 77 4.63 -5.20 -8.60
C LEU A 77 4.66 -3.76 -9.14
N TYR A 78 3.51 -3.24 -9.58
CA TYR A 78 3.36 -1.85 -9.99
C TYR A 78 3.75 -0.88 -8.87
N PHE A 79 3.22 -1.06 -7.65
CA PHE A 79 3.56 -0.19 -6.52
C PHE A 79 5.01 -0.30 -6.09
N LEU A 80 5.58 -1.51 -6.08
CA LEU A 80 7.01 -1.69 -5.77
C LEU A 80 7.88 -0.92 -6.76
N LYS A 81 7.56 -0.96 -8.05
CA LYS A 81 8.29 -0.22 -9.09
C LYS A 81 8.19 1.29 -8.87
N LEU A 82 7.00 1.83 -8.58
CA LEU A 82 6.81 3.25 -8.32
C LEU A 82 7.62 3.71 -7.10
N LEU A 83 7.54 2.97 -6.00
CA LEU A 83 8.22 3.31 -4.75
C LEU A 83 9.74 3.20 -4.89
N ASP A 84 10.26 2.18 -5.60
CA ASP A 84 11.70 2.05 -5.87
C ASP A 84 12.24 3.21 -6.71
N ILE A 85 11.53 3.60 -7.77
CA ILE A 85 11.91 4.74 -8.62
C ILE A 85 12.01 6.02 -7.77
N GLN A 86 11.02 6.31 -6.93
CA GLN A 86 11.03 7.50 -6.08
C GLN A 86 12.15 7.47 -5.03
N MET A 87 12.40 6.31 -4.43
CA MET A 87 13.49 6.15 -3.46
C MET A 87 14.88 6.34 -4.09
N ARG A 88 15.07 5.99 -5.37
CA ARG A 88 16.31 6.25 -6.10
C ARG A 88 16.49 7.74 -6.38
N PHE A 89 15.47 8.40 -6.91
CA PHE A 89 15.54 9.85 -7.16
C PHE A 89 15.80 10.65 -5.88
N ALA A 90 15.15 10.32 -4.76
CA ALA A 90 15.38 11.02 -3.49
C ALA A 90 16.85 10.93 -2.98
N LYS A 91 17.58 9.87 -3.34
CA LYS A 91 19.00 9.71 -2.99
C LYS A 91 19.93 10.54 -3.87
N ASP A 92 19.53 10.84 -5.10
CA ASP A 92 20.35 11.60 -6.04
C ASP A 92 20.36 13.11 -5.72
N PHE A 93 19.35 13.62 -5.01
CA PHE A 93 19.27 15.03 -4.56
C PHE A 93 19.89 15.30 -3.18
N THR A 94 20.42 14.27 -2.51
CA THR A 94 21.08 14.41 -1.19
C THR A 94 22.61 14.32 -1.27
N LYS A 95 23.18 14.48 -2.49
CA LYS A 95 24.62 14.60 -2.73
C LYS A 95 25.01 16.02 -3.13
#